data_AF-A0A6G8NYQ8-F1
#
_entry.id   AF-A0A6G8NYQ8-F1
#
_cell.length_a   1.000
_cell.length_b   1.000
_cell.length_c   1.000
_cell.angle_alpha   90.00
_cell.angle_beta   90.00
_cell.angle_gamma   90.00
#
_symmetry.space_group_name_H-M   'P 1'
#
loop_
_entity.id
_entity.type
_entity.pdbx_description
1 polymer ?
#
loop_
_entity_poly.entity_id
_entity_poly.type
_entity_poly.pdbx_seq_one_letter_code
_entity_poly.pdbx_strand_id
1 'polypeptide(L)' 'MQRHLDRRPDAMTVRRRTVDHEFGTLKYWMGSTHFLTRTLERVSTEMSLHVLAYNLKRVIRILGVTKMLKAMRLASA' A
#
# COMPACT_ATOMS: atom_id res chain seq x y z
N MET A 1 4.59 -3.08 -23.59
CA MET A 1 5.27 -3.07 -22.28
C MET A 1 6.74 -2.64 -22.39
N GLN A 2 7.57 -3.34 -23.17
CA GLN A 2 9.01 -3.02 -23.32
C GLN A 2 9.28 -1.56 -23.69
N ARG A 3 8.59 -1.02 -24.72
CA ARG A 3 8.71 0.40 -25.11
C ARG A 3 8.44 1.42 -23.99
N HIS A 4 7.67 1.06 -22.96
CA HIS A 4 7.45 1.95 -21.80
C HIS A 4 8.59 1.88 -20.80
N LEU A 5 9.21 0.70 -20.63
CA LEU A 5 10.39 0.52 -19.79
C LEU A 5 11.63 1.14 -20.43
N ASP A 6 11.76 1.06 -21.76
CA ASP A 6 12.86 1.69 -22.50
C ASP A 6 12.83 3.22 -22.36
N ARG A 7 11.65 3.81 -22.16
CA ARG A 7 11.45 5.26 -21.88
C ARG A 7 11.72 5.64 -20.42
N ARG A 8 11.83 4.68 -19.51
CA ARG A 8 12.07 4.87 -18.06
C ARG A 8 13.01 3.79 -17.54
N PRO A 9 14.32 3.86 -17.89
CA PRO A 9 15.27 2.79 -17.61
C PRO A 9 15.46 2.52 -16.11
N ASP A 10 15.17 3.51 -15.26
CA ASP A 10 15.21 3.44 -13.81
C ASP A 10 13.96 2.80 -13.17
N ALA A 11 12.86 2.64 -13.92
CA ALA A 11 11.56 2.23 -13.40
C ALA A 11 11.60 0.93 -12.59
N MET A 12 12.38 -0.07 -13.03
CA MET A 12 12.51 -1.34 -12.32
C MET A 12 13.29 -1.19 -11.00
N THR A 13 14.27 -0.27 -10.95
CA THR A 13 15.04 0.02 -9.74
C THR A 13 14.19 0.78 -8.73
N VAL A 14 13.42 1.77 -9.19
CA VAL A 14 12.45 2.50 -8.36
C VAL A 14 11.44 1.53 -7.78
N ARG A 15 10.82 0.69 -8.62
CA ARG A 15 9.83 -0.31 -8.21
C ARG A 15 10.35 -1.22 -7.08
N ARG A 16 11.56 -1.77 -7.27
CA ARG A 16 12.20 -2.64 -6.27
C ARG A 16 12.38 -1.96 -4.92
N ARG A 17 12.67 -0.65 -4.93
CA ARG A 17 12.94 0.13 -3.71
C ARG A 17 11.67 0.64 -3.04
N THR A 18 10.63 0.96 -3.81
CA THR A 18 9.46 1.66 -3.27
C THR A 18 8.29 0.74 -2.99
N VAL A 19 7.94 -0.16 -3.92
CA VAL A 19 6.67 -0.90 -3.84
C VAL A 19 6.85 -2.39 -3.59
N ASP A 20 7.90 -3.03 -4.13
CA ASP A 20 7.99 -4.50 -4.09
C ASP A 20 8.04 -5.04 -2.65
N HIS A 21 8.75 -4.35 -1.74
CA HIS A 21 8.79 -4.73 -0.32
C HIS A 21 7.43 -4.52 0.39
N GLU A 22 6.74 -3.42 0.08
CA GLU A 22 5.44 -3.09 0.67
C GLU A 22 4.38 -4.12 0.23
N PHE A 23 4.36 -4.46 -1.07
CA PHE A 23 3.51 -5.52 -1.61
C PHE A 23 3.85 -6.90 -1.04
N GLY A 24 5.14 -7.21 -0.80
CA GLY A 24 5.55 -8.44 -0.13
C GLY A 24 4.98 -8.55 1.29
N THR A 25 5.03 -7.45 2.05
CA THR A 25 4.49 -7.37 3.41
C THR A 25 2.96 -7.51 3.40
N LEU A 26 2.28 -6.79 2.50
CA LEU A 26 0.83 -6.88 2.34
C LEU A 26 0.39 -8.31 2.06
N LYS A 27 1.01 -8.97 1.07
CA LYS A 27 0.69 -10.37 0.73
C LYS A 27 0.95 -11.32 1.90
N TYR A 28 2.06 -11.13 2.62
CA TYR A 28 2.37 -11.94 3.79
C TYR A 28 1.28 -11.81 4.88
N TRP A 29 0.78 -10.60 5.12
CA TRP A 29 -0.29 -10.37 6.11
C TRP A 29 -1.67 -10.85 5.65
N MET A 30 -1.96 -10.73 4.35
CA MET A 30 -3.19 -11.26 3.76
C MET A 30 -3.25 -12.80 3.83
N GLY A 31 -2.10 -13.45 3.92
CA GLY A 31 -2.00 -14.90 3.94
C GLY A 31 -2.08 -15.52 2.54
N SER A 32 -2.19 -16.85 2.50
CA SER A 32 -2.27 -17.63 1.25
C SER A 32 -3.70 -17.88 0.77
N THR A 33 -4.71 -17.40 1.51
CA THR A 33 -6.12 -17.61 1.17
C THR A 33 -6.60 -16.63 0.11
N HIS A 34 -7.68 -17.00 -0.58
CA HIS A 34 -8.34 -16.10 -1.53
C HIS A 34 -9.00 -14.93 -0.79
N PHE A 35 -9.29 -13.85 -1.53
CA PHE A 35 -10.16 -12.79 -1.06
C PHE A 35 -11.49 -13.36 -0.56
N LEU A 36 -12.01 -12.79 0.52
CA LEU A 36 -13.26 -13.21 1.14
C LEU A 36 -14.48 -12.84 0.30
N THR A 37 -14.34 -11.77 -0.49
CA THR A 37 -15.40 -11.24 -1.34
C THR A 37 -15.31 -11.73 -2.79
N ARG A 38 -16.44 -11.63 -3.52
CA ARG A 38 -16.56 -11.94 -4.95
C ARG A 38 -16.94 -10.68 -5.71
N THR A 39 -16.64 -10.64 -7.01
CA THR A 39 -16.79 -9.48 -7.94
C THR A 39 -15.71 -8.41 -7.76
N LEU A 40 -15.33 -7.75 -8.86
CA LEU A 40 -14.21 -6.81 -8.89
C LEU A 40 -14.38 -5.63 -7.91
N GLU A 41 -15.59 -5.08 -7.81
CA GLU A 41 -15.87 -3.96 -6.92
C GLU A 41 -15.60 -4.31 -5.45
N ARG A 42 -16.13 -5.44 -4.98
CA ARG A 42 -15.97 -5.88 -3.59
C ARG A 42 -14.53 -6.30 -3.29
N VAL A 43 -13.88 -7.01 -4.22
CA VAL A 43 -12.48 -7.41 -4.09
C VAL A 43 -11.57 -6.17 -4.06
N SER A 44 -11.86 -5.14 -4.87
CA SER A 44 -11.10 -3.89 -4.85
C SER A 44 -11.25 -3.16 -3.51
N THR A 45 -12.42 -3.24 -2.89
CA THR A 45 -12.67 -2.67 -1.56
C THR A 45 -11.87 -3.42 -0.50
N GLU A 46 -11.88 -4.75 -0.53
CA GLU A 46 -11.09 -5.60 0.37
C GLU A 46 -9.59 -5.29 0.27
N MET A 47 -9.07 -5.23 -0.96
CA MET A 47 -7.67 -4.84 -1.21
C MET A 47 -7.36 -3.42 -0.70
N SER A 48 -8.29 -2.48 -0.88
CA SER A 48 -8.14 -1.10 -0.40
C SER A 48 -8.07 -1.02 1.12
N LEU A 49 -8.85 -1.83 1.83
CA LEU A 49 -8.79 -1.92 3.29
C LEU A 49 -7.46 -2.47 3.79
N HIS A 50 -6.90 -3.50 3.12
CA HIS A 50 -5.56 -4.00 3.44
C HIS A 50 -4.49 -2.93 3.25
N VAL A 51 -4.52 -2.20 2.13
CA VAL A 51 -3.59 -1.10 1.86
C VAL A 51 -3.73 0.02 2.91
N LEU A 52 -4.97 0.39 3.26
CA LEU A 52 -5.23 1.40 4.28
C LEU A 52 -4.65 0.99 5.64
N ALA A 53 -4.90 -0.25 6.08
CA ALA A 53 -4.38 -0.77 7.33
C ALA A 53 -2.83 -0.79 7.36
N TYR A 54 -2.20 -1.21 6.26
CA TYR A 54 -0.74 -1.16 6.12
C TYR A 54 -0.21 0.27 6.21
N ASN A 55 -0.83 1.20 5.47
CA ASN A 55 -0.41 2.60 5.47
C ASN A 55 -0.53 3.24 6.85
N LEU A 56 -1.63 3.00 7.58
CA LEU A 56 -1.79 3.48 8.95
C LEU A 56 -0.69 2.93 9.86
N LYS A 57 -0.42 1.62 9.79
CA LYS A 57 0.65 1.00 10.58
C LYS A 57 2.04 1.55 10.24
N ARG A 58 2.30 1.84 8.96
CA ARG A 58 3.55 2.45 8.48
C ARG A 58 3.70 3.89 8.98
N VAL A 59 2.64 4.70 8.90
CA VAL A 59 2.63 6.08 9.40
C VAL A 59 2.84 6.11 10.92
N ILE A 60 2.17 5.23 11.67
CA ILE A 60 2.38 5.09 13.12
C ILE A 60 3.84 4.73 13.42
N ARG A 61 4.45 3.84 12.65
CA ARG A 61 5.86 3.46 12.84
C ARG A 61 6.85 4.61 12.56
N ILE A 62 6.54 5.47 11.59
CA ILE A 62 7.43 6.58 11.20
C ILE A 62 7.24 7.80 12.13
N LEU A 63 5.99 8.18 12.41
CA LEU A 63 5.66 9.42 13.12
C LEU A 63 5.29 9.22 14.59
N GLY A 64 4.83 8.01 14.97
CA GLY A 64 4.15 7.77 16.24
C GLY A 64 2.69 8.21 16.23
N VAL A 65 1.90 7.67 17.16
CA VAL A 65 0.44 7.86 17.24
C VAL A 65 0.07 9.34 17.44
N THR A 66 0.73 10.05 18.36
CA THR A 66 0.39 11.44 18.70
C THR A 66 0.57 12.39 17.52
N LYS A 67 1.69 12.29 16.79
CA LYS A 67 1.96 13.13 15.62
C LYS A 67 0.99 12.82 14.47
N MET A 68 0.68 11.54 14.25
CA MET A 68 -0.32 11.13 13.27
C MET A 68 -1.68 11.76 13.56
N LEU A 69 -2.20 11.63 14.78
CA LEU A 69 -3.51 12.17 15.16
C LEU A 69 -3.56 13.70 15.02
N LYS A 70 -2.47 14.40 15.39
CA LYS A 70 -2.38 15.85 15.18
C LYS A 70 -2.46 16.20 13.69
N ALA A 71 -1.72 15.51 12.83
CA ALA A 71 -1.74 15.74 11.38
C ALA A 71 -3.13 15.48 10.78
N MET A 72 -3.81 14.41 11.19
CA MET A 72 -5.16 14.08 10.72
C MET A 72 -6.18 15.16 11.07
N ARG A 73 -6.14 15.70 12.31
CA ARG A 73 -7.03 16.78 12.74
C ARG A 73 -6.82 18.07 11.96
N LEU A 74 -5.58 18.37 11.59
CA LEU A 74 -5.25 19.55 10.77
C LEU A 74 -5.67 19.38 9.32
N ALA A 75 -5.60 18.16 8.76
CA ALA A 75 -5.99 17.87 7.39
C ALA A 75 -7.53 17.84 7.18
N SER A 76 -8.30 17.71 8.25
CA SER A 76 -9.78 17.77 8.24
C SER A 76 -10.34 19.17 8.48
N ALA A 77 -9.49 20.16 8.73
CA ALA A 77 -9.85 21.57 8.91
C ALA A 77 -9.64 22.32 7.59
#